data_AF-A0A443HNW4-F1
#
_entry.id   AF-A0A443HNW4-F1
#
_cell.length_a   1.000
_cell.length_b   1.000
_cell.length_c   1.000
_cell.angle_alpha   90.00
_cell.angle_beta   90.00
_cell.angle_gamma   90.00
#
_symmetry.space_group_name_H-M   'P 1'
#
loop_
_entity.id
_entity.type
_entity.pdbx_description
1 polymer ?
#
loop_
_entity_poly.entity_id
_entity_poly.type
_entity_poly.pdbx_seq_one_letter_code
_entity_poly.pdbx_strand_id
1 'polypeptide(L)'
;MKDLQSIQMQETAEMVGWLRQFEIDQKFMNNHPVIISQDHNKLYITFSSYHDDYLCYLKDENADITKDTYLCLQTYGPFLTFSKKHMTDFAVLVVGMTLAANAA
;
A
#
# COMPACT_ATOMS: atom_id res chain seq x y z
N MET A 1 4.66 20.77 8.89
CA MET A 1 5.48 20.11 7.85
C MET A 1 6.34 18.96 8.40
N LYS A 2 6.53 18.82 9.72
CA LYS A 2 7.33 17.73 10.33
C LYS A 2 6.61 16.36 10.41
N ASP A 3 5.28 16.31 10.25
CA ASP A 3 4.50 15.08 10.55
C ASP A 3 4.22 14.19 9.32
N LEU A 4 4.12 14.75 8.11
CA LEU A 4 3.86 13.97 6.89
C LEU A 4 5.01 13.00 6.57
N GLN A 5 6.26 13.44 6.75
CA GLN A 5 7.43 12.59 6.52
C GLN A 5 7.48 11.42 7.51
N SER A 6 7.11 11.63 8.78
CA SER A 6 7.14 10.53 9.76
C SER A 6 6.03 9.52 9.52
N ILE A 7 4.83 9.97 9.13
CA ILE A 7 3.71 9.09 8.75
C ILE A 7 4.08 8.28 7.50
N GLN A 8 4.61 8.93 6.46
CA GLN A 8 5.07 8.23 5.25
C GLN A 8 6.17 7.22 5.56
N MET A 9 7.12 7.55 6.44
CA MET A 9 8.13 6.61 6.90
C MET A 9 7.52 5.39 7.61
N GLN A 10 6.52 5.61 8.47
CA GLN A 10 5.84 4.53 9.18
C GLN A 10 5.06 3.62 8.22
N GLU A 11 4.24 4.20 7.33
CA GLU A 11 3.48 3.45 6.32
C GLU A 11 4.41 2.67 5.37
N THR A 12 5.51 3.29 4.96
CA THR A 12 6.53 2.63 4.13
C THR A 12 7.19 1.49 4.89
N ALA A 13 7.57 1.70 6.15
CA ALA A 13 8.19 0.65 6.96
C ALA A 13 7.26 -0.54 7.20
N GLU A 14 5.97 -0.28 7.43
CA GLU A 14 4.95 -1.32 7.56
C GLU A 14 4.83 -2.13 6.27
N MET A 15 4.76 -1.45 5.12
CA MET A 15 4.73 -2.12 3.81
C MET A 15 5.98 -2.96 3.58
N VAL A 16 7.18 -2.41 3.80
CA VAL A 16 8.45 -3.15 3.62
C VAL A 16 8.53 -4.35 4.55
N GLY A 17 8.13 -4.20 5.81
CA GLY A 17 8.07 -5.31 6.76
C GLY A 17 7.14 -6.41 6.28
N TRP A 18 5.98 -6.04 5.74
CA TRP A 18 5.03 -6.99 5.15
C TRP A 18 5.63 -7.73 3.95
N LEU A 19 6.21 -7.01 2.98
CA LEU A 19 6.84 -7.59 1.78
C LEU A 19 7.99 -8.56 2.12
N ARG A 20 8.74 -8.25 3.19
CA ARG A 20 9.87 -9.08 3.64
C ARG A 20 9.42 -10.36 4.35
N GLN A 21 8.41 -10.26 5.22
CA GLN A 21 8.06 -11.34 6.13
C GLN A 21 7.11 -12.38 5.52
N PHE A 22 6.27 -11.98 4.57
CA PHE A 22 5.28 -12.87 3.99
C PHE A 22 5.69 -13.19 2.55
N GLU A 23 5.66 -14.48 2.18
CA GLU A 23 5.49 -14.84 0.78
C GLU A 23 4.10 -14.37 0.40
N ILE A 24 4.03 -13.18 -0.21
CA ILE A 24 2.77 -12.65 -0.68
C ILE A 24 2.22 -13.67 -1.66
N ASP A 25 1.06 -14.24 -1.32
CA ASP A 25 0.26 -14.95 -2.30
C ASP A 25 -0.08 -13.92 -3.37
N GLN A 26 0.69 -13.96 -4.46
CA GLN A 26 0.78 -12.95 -5.53
C GLN A 26 -0.57 -12.64 -6.21
N LYS A 27 -1.62 -13.36 -5.81
CA LYS A 27 -2.97 -13.23 -6.29
C LYS A 27 -3.72 -12.03 -5.71
N PHE A 28 -3.37 -11.55 -4.50
CA PHE A 28 -4.08 -10.42 -3.90
C PHE A 28 -3.84 -9.14 -4.72
N MET A 29 -4.91 -8.60 -5.33
CA MET A 29 -4.91 -7.36 -6.13
C MET A 29 -3.83 -7.33 -7.23
N ASN A 30 -3.50 -8.48 -7.84
CA ASN A 30 -2.48 -8.60 -8.89
C ASN A 30 -1.12 -8.02 -8.48
N ASN A 31 -0.56 -8.48 -7.35
CA ASN A 31 0.71 -8.00 -6.78
C ASN A 31 0.72 -6.54 -6.31
N HIS A 32 -0.44 -5.98 -5.97
CA HIS A 32 -0.53 -4.63 -5.39
C HIS A 32 -1.09 -4.68 -3.97
N PRO A 33 -0.25 -4.92 -2.94
CA PRO A 33 -0.67 -4.80 -1.55
C PRO A 33 -1.27 -3.41 -1.27
N VAL A 34 -2.28 -3.39 -0.42
CA VAL A 34 -3.04 -2.19 -0.10
C VAL A 34 -3.00 -1.95 1.40
N ILE A 35 -2.68 -0.73 1.80
CA ILE A 35 -2.86 -0.24 3.17
C ILE A 35 -3.97 0.81 3.16
N ILE A 36 -4.88 0.69 4.13
CA ILE A 36 -5.85 1.73 4.45
C ILE A 36 -5.39 2.38 5.75
N SER A 37 -5.14 3.69 5.72
CA SER A 37 -4.67 4.44 6.88
C SER A 37 -5.62 5.59 7.24
N GLN A 38 -5.52 6.07 8.47
CA GLN A 38 -6.37 7.12 9.01
C GLN A 38 -5.55 8.18 9.75
N ASP A 39 -5.82 9.45 9.44
CA ASP A 39 -5.38 10.61 10.21
C ASP A 39 -6.62 11.41 10.66
N HIS A 40 -6.98 11.26 11.93
CA HIS A 40 -8.16 11.88 12.54
C HIS A 40 -9.45 11.60 11.71
N ASN A 41 -9.95 12.59 10.96
CA ASN A 41 -11.16 12.51 10.16
C ASN A 41 -10.88 12.33 8.66
N LYS A 42 -9.65 11.91 8.32
CA LYS A 42 -9.18 11.68 6.96
C LYS A 42 -8.77 10.22 6.82
N LEU A 43 -9.29 9.56 5.81
CA LEU A 43 -8.90 8.22 5.41
C LEU A 43 -8.07 8.29 4.12
N TYR A 44 -7.13 7.37 3.98
CA TYR A 44 -6.28 7.22 2.82
C TYR A 44 -6.23 5.75 2.40
N ILE A 45 -6.09 5.52 1.10
CA ILE A 45 -5.86 4.20 0.52
C ILE A 45 -4.54 4.27 -0.23
N THR A 46 -3.56 3.47 0.18
CA THR A 46 -2.23 3.43 -0.41
C THR A 46 -1.99 2.07 -1.05
N PHE A 47 -1.74 2.07 -2.36
CA PHE A 47 -1.34 0.90 -3.12
C PHE A 47 0.18 0.86 -3.23
N SER A 48 0.79 -0.30 -3.02
CA SER A 48 2.18 -0.53 -3.39
C SER A 48 2.29 -1.19 -4.76
N SER A 49 3.34 -0.82 -5.49
CA SER A 49 3.82 -1.53 -6.67
C SER A 49 5.34 -1.64 -6.59
N TYR A 50 5.87 -2.77 -7.04
CA TYR A 50 7.29 -3.07 -6.99
C TYR A 50 7.65 -4.08 -8.09
N HIS A 51 8.91 -4.07 -8.48
CA HIS A 51 9.47 -5.09 -9.38
C HIS A 51 9.98 -6.29 -8.58
N ASP A 52 10.15 -7.44 -9.22
CA ASP A 52 10.74 -8.63 -8.58
C ASP A 52 12.16 -8.36 -8.07
N ASP A 53 12.94 -7.53 -8.78
CA ASP A 53 14.25 -7.03 -8.35
C ASP A 53 14.20 -6.40 -6.96
N TYR A 54 13.13 -5.67 -6.65
CA TYR A 54 12.95 -5.08 -5.32
C TYR A 54 12.72 -6.14 -4.25
N LEU A 55 11.93 -7.18 -4.55
CA LEU A 55 11.76 -8.30 -3.62
C LEU A 55 13.06 -9.08 -3.41
N CYS A 56 13.84 -9.30 -4.47
CA CYS A 56 15.17 -9.89 -4.38
C CYS A 56 16.09 -9.05 -3.49
N TYR A 57 16.14 -7.74 -3.73
CA TYR A 57 16.87 -6.78 -2.90
C TYR A 57 16.45 -6.83 -1.42
N LEU A 58 15.16 -6.99 -1.12
CA LEU A 58 14.68 -7.07 0.26
C LEU A 58 15.01 -8.39 0.97
N LYS A 59 15.24 -9.48 0.22
CA LYS A 59 15.38 -10.84 0.77
C LYS A 59 16.81 -11.37 0.74
N ASP A 60 17.61 -10.98 -0.25
CA ASP A 60 18.98 -11.43 -0.43
C ASP A 60 19.97 -10.27 -0.20
N GLU A 61 20.88 -10.46 0.74
CA GLU A 61 21.91 -9.48 1.09
C GLU A 61 22.93 -9.25 -0.04
N ASN A 62 22.99 -10.15 -1.03
CA ASN A 62 23.89 -10.06 -2.17
C ASN A 62 23.18 -9.66 -3.48
N ALA A 63 21.90 -9.29 -3.42
CA ALA A 63 21.16 -8.88 -4.61
C ALA A 63 21.73 -7.58 -5.22
N ASP A 64 21.77 -7.53 -6.55
CA ASP A 64 22.20 -6.35 -7.28
C ASP A 64 21.19 -5.20 -7.10
N ILE A 65 21.70 -4.00 -6.85
CA ILE A 65 20.89 -2.78 -6.84
C ILE A 65 20.71 -2.32 -8.29
N THR A 66 19.50 -2.50 -8.82
CA THR A 66 19.12 -2.08 -10.18
C THR A 66 18.31 -0.79 -10.14
N LYS A 67 17.93 -0.27 -11.30
CA LYS A 67 16.98 0.84 -11.40
C LYS A 67 15.56 0.45 -10.95
N ASP A 68 15.28 -0.84 -10.81
CA ASP A 68 13.97 -1.41 -10.53
C ASP A 68 13.84 -1.88 -9.07
N THR A 69 14.89 -1.70 -8.25
CA THR A 69 14.90 -1.99 -6.80
C THR A 69 14.26 -0.87 -5.97
N TYR A 70 13.08 -0.42 -6.37
CA TYR A 70 12.32 0.61 -5.64
C TYR A 70 10.87 0.18 -5.40
N LEU A 71 10.37 0.55 -4.22
CA LEU A 71 8.95 0.49 -3.88
C LEU A 71 8.28 1.79 -4.31
N CYS A 72 7.20 1.68 -5.07
CA CYS A 72 6.33 2.82 -5.38
C CYS A 72 5.05 2.73 -4.53
N LEU A 73 4.74 3.81 -3.83
CA LEU A 73 3.51 3.95 -3.04
C LEU A 73 2.62 5.01 -3.68
N GLN A 74 1.38 4.63 -4.03
CA GLN A 74 0.39 5.52 -4.59
C GLN A 74 -0.80 5.66 -3.64
N THR A 75 -0.94 6.86 -3.08
CA THR A 75 -1.95 7.19 -2.07
C THR A 75 -3.11 7.99 -2.66
N TYR A 76 -4.33 7.57 -2.35
CA TYR A 76 -5.58 8.24 -2.68
C TYR A 76 -6.27 8.79 -1.43
N GLY A 77 -6.81 10.00 -1.51
CA GLY A 77 -7.48 10.69 -0.41
C GLY A 77 -7.15 12.19 -0.37
N PRO A 78 -7.48 12.90 0.72
CA PRO A 78 -8.17 12.38 1.90
C PRO A 78 -9.66 12.15 1.66
N PHE A 79 -10.17 10.99 2.04
CA PHE A 79 -11.61 10.75 2.19
C PHE A 79 -12.03 11.26 3.57
N LEU A 80 -13.03 12.14 3.63
CA LEU A 80 -13.39 12.84 4.87
C LEU A 80 -14.52 12.07 5.55
N THR A 81 -14.31 11.66 6.80
CA THR A 81 -15.26 10.78 7.51
C THR A 81 -16.63 11.41 7.77
N PHE A 82 -16.67 12.74 7.82
CA PHE A 82 -17.89 13.52 8.00
C PHE A 82 -18.60 13.87 6.67
N SER A 83 -17.99 13.57 5.52
CA SER A 83 -18.60 13.79 4.20
C SER A 83 -19.31 12.53 3.74
N LYS A 84 -20.64 12.58 3.65
CA LYS A 84 -21.46 11.47 3.13
C LYS A 84 -20.99 11.01 1.75
N LYS A 85 -20.62 11.95 0.87
CA LYS A 85 -20.10 11.63 -0.45
C LYS A 85 -18.78 10.87 -0.36
N HIS A 86 -17.81 11.39 0.40
CA HIS A 86 -16.50 10.73 0.51
C HIS A 86 -16.62 9.33 1.12
N MET A 87 -17.48 9.15 2.12
CA MET A 87 -17.71 7.83 2.72
C MET A 87 -18.42 6.86 1.78
N THR A 88 -19.28 7.35 0.88
CA THR A 88 -19.88 6.52 -0.17
C THR A 88 -18.81 6.09 -1.18
N ASP A 89 -17.99 7.03 -1.67
CA ASP A 89 -16.91 6.73 -2.62
C ASP A 89 -15.87 5.76 -2.00
N PHE A 90 -15.48 6.01 -0.75
CA PHE A 90 -14.56 5.16 0.00
C PHE A 90 -15.13 3.74 0.20
N ALA A 91 -16.39 3.62 0.61
CA ALA A 91 -17.04 2.32 0.79
C ALA A 91 -17.12 1.53 -0.52
N VAL A 92 -17.44 2.20 -1.64
CA VAL A 92 -17.45 1.56 -2.97
C VAL A 92 -16.06 1.04 -3.34
N LEU A 93 -15.00 1.80 -3.10
CA LEU A 93 -13.63 1.35 -3.34
C LEU A 93 -13.27 0.13 -2.48
N VAL A 94 -13.56 0.17 -1.18
CA VAL A 94 -13.27 -0.96 -0.26
C VAL A 94 -14.02 -2.21 -0.68
N VAL A 95 -15.32 -2.11 -0.97
CA VAL A 95 -16.12 -3.24 -1.45
C VAL A 95 -15.56 -3.77 -2.79
N GLY A 96 -15.19 -2.88 -3.70
CA GLY A 96 -14.56 -3.26 -4.98
C GLY A 96 -13.25 -4.03 -4.78
N MET A 97 -12.38 -3.57 -3.89
CA MET A 97 -11.13 -4.26 -3.55
C MET A 97 -11.39 -5.62 -2.90
N THR A 98 -12.33 -5.72 -1.96
CA THR A 98 -12.69 -6.99 -1.32
C THR A 98 -13.24 -8.00 -2.34
N LEU A 99 -14.09 -7.56 -3.27
CA LEU A 99 -14.62 -8.42 -4.33
C LEU A 99 -13.53 -8.87 -5.30
N ALA A 100 -12.62 -7.97 -5.70
CA ALA A 100 -11.49 -8.30 -6.56
C ALA A 100 -10.54 -9.32 -5.89
N ALA A 101 -10.28 -9.16 -4.59
CA ALA A 101 -9.45 -10.10 -3.82
C ALA A 101 -10.08 -11.49 -3.70
N ASN A 102 -11.41 -11.59 -3.58
CA ASN A 102 -12.11 -12.88 -3.49
C ASN A 102 -12.28 -13.58 -4.85
N ALA A 103 -12.10 -12.86 -5.95
CA ALA A 103 -12.18 -13.42 -7.30
C ALA A 103 -10.84 -13.97 -7.82
N ALA A 104 -9.73 -13.71 -7.12
CA ALA A 104 -8.37 -14.14 -7.46
C ALA A 104 -8.00 -15.47 -6.78
#